data_AF-A0A423V0Z1-F1
#
_entry.id   AF-A0A423V0Z1-F1
#
_cell.length_a   1.000
_cell.length_b   1.000
_cell.length_c   1.000
_cell.angle_alpha   90.00
_cell.angle_beta   90.00
_cell.angle_gamma   90.00
#
_symmetry.space_group_name_H-M   'P 1'
#
loop_
_entity.id
_entity.type
_entity.pdbx_description
1 polymer ?
#
loop_
_entity_poly.entity_id
_entity_poly.type
_entity_poly.pdbx_seq_one_letter_code
_entity_poly.pdbx_strand_id
1 'polypeptide(L)'
;MATLPNPLPDPASFGLVLPPGSLVDATPDGPWHEPLLWHADGPASPRDWPDLRAAGRRLGLLPVLVTGGRRDQWPEDWDLCPDDASYPGDHEAEEVLAGYWADHVDHAGDADDETGDGAAADEPDEGAPGTGSSWPGLAPVPAREAAEDADTAAAGLAGVIAADADEWLGGARIALVPARRSADIPAAIGWSGPMNHENDVARLCSVLRSWEDRFDARVVVLGFDTMIVSVGRPPATIEEARTLAAEHYAFCPDNIDQAPPHDLDAYAEKAVLNQEAWSFWWD
;
A
#
# COMPACT_ATOMS: atom_id res chain seq x y z
N MET A 1 -25.81 -0.80 -0.60
CA MET A 1 -25.02 -2.05 -0.62
C MET A 1 -24.74 -2.44 -2.06
N ALA A 2 -23.67 -1.89 -2.62
CA ALA A 2 -23.14 -2.36 -3.89
C ALA A 2 -22.08 -3.41 -3.54
N THR A 3 -22.45 -4.69 -3.62
CA THR A 3 -21.51 -5.81 -3.54
C THR A 3 -20.52 -5.70 -4.72
N LEU A 4 -19.22 -5.76 -4.46
CA LEU A 4 -18.17 -5.85 -5.47
C LEU A 4 -18.53 -6.99 -6.46
N PRO A 5 -18.82 -6.71 -7.74
CA PRO A 5 -19.16 -7.77 -8.69
C PRO A 5 -17.93 -8.02 -9.54
N ASN A 6 -17.09 -8.96 -9.13
CA ASN A 6 -16.65 -10.00 -10.05
C ASN A 6 -16.04 -11.17 -9.28
N PRO A 7 -16.75 -12.32 -9.14
CA PRO A 7 -16.13 -13.52 -8.62
C PRO A 7 -14.94 -13.89 -9.49
N LEU A 8 -13.83 -14.31 -8.86
CA LEU A 8 -12.68 -14.89 -9.55
C LEU A 8 -13.17 -16.19 -10.23
N PRO A 9 -13.39 -16.20 -11.54
CA PRO A 9 -13.86 -17.41 -12.20
C PRO A 9 -12.70 -18.41 -12.24
N ASP A 10 -12.98 -19.71 -12.31
CA ASP A 10 -11.94 -20.72 -12.55
C ASP A 10 -11.08 -20.29 -13.75
N PRO A 11 -9.80 -19.94 -13.56
CA PRO A 11 -8.98 -19.32 -14.59
C PRO A 11 -8.81 -20.24 -15.82
N ALA A 12 -8.88 -21.55 -15.63
CA ALA A 12 -8.84 -22.53 -16.72
C ALA A 12 -10.10 -22.47 -17.61
N SER A 13 -11.25 -22.11 -17.03
CA SER A 13 -12.53 -22.00 -17.73
C SER A 13 -12.61 -20.80 -18.70
N PHE A 14 -11.69 -19.84 -18.60
CA PHE A 14 -11.64 -18.64 -19.46
C PHE A 14 -10.45 -18.60 -20.43
N GLY A 15 -9.70 -19.70 -20.55
CA GLY A 15 -8.54 -19.79 -21.44
C GLY A 15 -7.32 -19.01 -20.95
N LEU A 16 -7.28 -18.66 -19.66
CA LEU A 16 -6.11 -18.08 -19.01
C LEU A 16 -5.11 -19.22 -18.74
N VAL A 17 -3.99 -19.21 -19.46
CA VAL A 17 -2.91 -20.18 -19.21
C VAL A 17 -2.06 -19.63 -18.07
N LEU A 18 -2.33 -20.10 -16.86
CA LEU A 18 -1.53 -19.78 -15.68
C LEU A 18 -0.34 -20.74 -15.57
N PRO A 19 0.82 -20.26 -15.08
CA PRO A 19 1.90 -21.15 -14.67
C PRO A 19 1.46 -21.97 -13.43
N PRO A 20 2.26 -22.97 -13.01
CA PRO A 20 2.04 -23.65 -11.73
C PRO A 20 1.93 -22.66 -10.58
N GLY A 21 0.92 -22.86 -9.74
CA GLY A 21 0.59 -21.94 -8.66
C GLY A 21 -0.56 -22.47 -7.82
N SER A 22 -0.82 -21.76 -6.74
CA SER A 22 -1.80 -22.12 -5.72
C SER A 22 -2.92 -21.07 -5.67
N LEU A 23 -4.14 -21.53 -5.38
CA LEU A 23 -5.28 -20.67 -5.08
C LEU A 23 -5.36 -20.50 -3.57
N VAL A 24 -5.56 -19.25 -3.13
CA VAL A 24 -5.94 -18.94 -1.76
C VAL A 24 -7.44 -18.77 -1.74
N ASP A 25 -8.13 -19.74 -1.14
CA ASP A 25 -9.59 -19.83 -1.11
C ASP A 25 -10.12 -20.04 0.32
N ALA A 26 -9.30 -19.75 1.33
CA ALA A 26 -9.65 -19.87 2.74
C ALA A 26 -9.27 -18.59 3.51
N THR A 27 -10.03 -18.38 4.58
CA THR A 27 -9.84 -17.36 5.61
C THR A 27 -9.62 -18.07 6.96
N PRO A 28 -9.25 -17.35 8.03
CA PRO A 28 -9.18 -17.94 9.37
C PRO A 28 -10.47 -18.65 9.83
N ASP A 29 -11.63 -18.19 9.35
CA ASP A 29 -12.95 -18.76 9.67
C ASP A 29 -13.36 -19.95 8.79
N GLY A 30 -12.52 -20.32 7.81
CA GLY A 30 -12.70 -21.46 6.92
C GLY A 30 -12.77 -21.08 5.44
N PRO A 31 -13.27 -21.98 4.57
CA PRO A 31 -13.30 -21.77 3.13
C PRO A 31 -14.10 -20.52 2.75
N TRP A 32 -13.53 -19.69 1.88
CA TRP A 32 -14.20 -18.57 1.25
C TRP A 32 -15.04 -19.05 0.06
N HIS A 33 -16.11 -18.33 -0.25
CA HIS A 33 -17.04 -18.72 -1.30
C HIS A 33 -16.49 -18.53 -2.72
N GLU A 34 -15.37 -17.80 -2.85
CA GLU A 34 -14.62 -17.57 -4.08
C GLU A 34 -13.11 -17.55 -3.78
N PRO A 35 -12.22 -17.77 -4.75
CA PRO A 35 -10.79 -17.59 -4.49
C PRO A 35 -10.45 -16.11 -4.27
N LEU A 36 -9.62 -15.81 -3.26
CA LEU A 36 -9.14 -14.47 -2.95
C LEU A 36 -8.03 -14.06 -3.92
N LEU A 37 -7.09 -14.96 -4.18
CA LEU A 37 -6.05 -14.77 -5.18
C LEU A 37 -5.50 -16.10 -5.68
N TRP A 38 -4.83 -16.04 -6.82
CA TRP A 38 -3.91 -17.08 -7.27
C TRP A 38 -2.49 -16.52 -7.22
N HIS A 39 -1.50 -17.31 -6.81
CA HIS A 39 -0.09 -16.94 -6.96
C HIS A 39 0.75 -18.09 -7.51
N ALA A 40 1.80 -17.76 -8.24
CA ALA A 40 2.74 -18.74 -8.78
C ALA A 40 3.50 -19.47 -7.65
N ASP A 41 3.96 -20.69 -7.94
CA ASP A 41 4.80 -21.47 -7.02
C ASP A 41 6.25 -21.00 -7.02
N GLY A 42 6.69 -20.39 -8.13
CA GLY A 42 8.06 -19.96 -8.37
C GLY A 42 8.24 -18.45 -8.40
N PRO A 43 9.50 -17.98 -8.39
CA PRO A 43 9.82 -16.55 -8.50
C PRO A 43 9.30 -15.99 -9.82
N ALA A 44 8.83 -14.75 -9.77
CA ALA A 44 8.37 -14.03 -10.95
C ALA A 44 9.52 -13.80 -11.94
N SER A 45 9.19 -13.87 -13.23
CA SER A 45 10.04 -13.39 -14.31
C SER A 45 9.66 -11.96 -14.71
N PRO A 46 10.58 -11.17 -15.29
CA PRO A 46 10.26 -9.80 -15.74
C PRO A 46 9.12 -9.70 -16.78
N ARG A 47 8.75 -10.82 -17.41
CA ARG A 47 7.67 -10.89 -18.41
C ARG A 47 6.31 -11.25 -17.80
N ASP A 48 6.28 -11.82 -16.60
CA ASP A 48 5.05 -12.35 -16.01
C ASP A 48 4.02 -11.26 -15.77
N TRP A 49 4.45 -10.11 -15.23
CA TRP A 49 3.58 -8.97 -14.97
C TRP A 49 2.86 -8.45 -16.22
N PRO A 50 3.55 -8.02 -17.30
CA PRO A 50 2.87 -7.51 -18.49
C PRO A 50 2.03 -8.57 -19.19
N ASP A 51 2.47 -9.84 -19.20
CA ASP A 51 1.74 -10.92 -19.87
C ASP A 51 0.43 -11.24 -19.11
N LEU A 52 0.48 -11.35 -17.78
CA LEU A 52 -0.70 -11.56 -16.94
C LEU A 52 -1.61 -10.32 -16.86
N ARG A 53 -1.06 -9.10 -16.88
CA ARG A 53 -1.86 -7.87 -16.99
C ARG A 53 -2.71 -7.89 -18.25
N ALA A 54 -2.11 -8.22 -19.38
CA ALA A 54 -2.81 -8.26 -20.67
C ALA A 54 -3.90 -9.33 -20.70
N ALA A 55 -3.61 -10.52 -20.16
CA ALA A 55 -4.52 -11.66 -20.16
C ALA A 55 -5.66 -11.50 -19.14
N GLY A 56 -5.35 -11.02 -17.93
CA GLY A 56 -6.29 -10.84 -16.81
C GLY A 56 -7.23 -9.66 -16.95
N ARG A 57 -6.88 -8.63 -17.74
CA ARG A 57 -7.67 -7.39 -17.86
C ARG A 57 -9.14 -7.62 -18.23
N ARG A 58 -9.44 -8.57 -19.12
CA ARG A 58 -10.82 -8.87 -19.55
C ARG A 58 -11.62 -9.63 -18.51
N LEU A 59 -10.94 -10.27 -17.56
CA LEU A 59 -11.51 -11.09 -16.50
C LEU A 59 -11.67 -10.32 -15.18
N GLY A 60 -11.20 -9.06 -15.13
CA GLY A 60 -11.17 -8.28 -13.89
C GLY A 60 -10.08 -8.76 -12.93
N LEU A 61 -8.99 -9.31 -13.47
CA LEU A 61 -7.84 -9.76 -12.69
C LEU A 61 -6.67 -8.79 -12.86
N LEU A 62 -6.07 -8.42 -11.74
CA LEU A 62 -4.89 -7.55 -11.69
C LEU A 62 -3.69 -8.33 -11.17
N PRO A 63 -2.52 -8.18 -11.81
CA PRO A 63 -1.29 -8.72 -11.25
C PRO A 63 -0.86 -7.93 -10.02
N VAL A 64 -0.26 -8.63 -9.07
CA VAL A 64 0.50 -8.08 -7.94
C VAL A 64 1.65 -9.04 -7.63
N LEU A 65 2.80 -8.55 -7.19
CA LEU A 65 3.86 -9.41 -6.67
C LEU A 65 3.59 -9.67 -5.19
N VAL A 66 3.72 -10.92 -4.76
CA VAL A 66 3.65 -11.32 -3.35
C VAL A 66 5.02 -11.74 -2.87
N THR A 67 5.38 -11.36 -1.64
CA THR A 67 6.67 -11.71 -1.03
C THR A 67 6.49 -12.34 0.36
N GLY A 68 7.26 -13.40 0.63
CA GLY A 68 7.36 -13.98 1.97
C GLY A 68 8.05 -13.06 3.00
N GLY A 69 8.80 -12.06 2.52
CA GLY A 69 9.53 -11.11 3.35
C GLY A 69 10.45 -11.76 4.39
N ARG A 70 10.68 -11.07 5.50
CA ARG A 70 11.50 -11.56 6.63
C ARG A 70 10.88 -12.75 7.37
N ARG A 71 9.55 -12.89 7.30
CA ARG A 71 8.76 -13.86 8.05
C ARG A 71 8.61 -15.20 7.30
N ASP A 72 8.99 -15.26 6.02
CA ASP A 72 8.72 -16.37 5.09
C ASP A 72 7.24 -16.79 5.11
N GLN A 73 6.34 -15.80 5.23
CA GLN A 73 4.90 -16.00 5.28
C GLN A 73 4.29 -15.65 3.94
N TRP A 74 3.63 -16.61 3.33
CA TRP A 74 3.00 -16.48 2.02
C TRP A 74 1.50 -16.22 2.18
N PRO A 75 0.78 -15.82 1.12
CA PRO A 75 -0.62 -15.38 1.22
C PRO A 75 -1.58 -16.36 1.92
N GLU A 76 -1.29 -17.66 1.90
CA GLU A 76 -2.00 -18.69 2.67
C GLU A 76 -1.93 -18.52 4.19
N ASP A 77 -0.90 -17.84 4.71
CA ASP A 77 -0.62 -17.62 6.13
C ASP A 77 -0.80 -16.14 6.54
N TRP A 78 -1.40 -15.30 5.68
CA TRP A 78 -1.61 -13.86 5.94
C TRP A 78 -2.88 -13.55 6.74
N ASP A 79 -3.63 -14.56 7.18
CA ASP A 79 -4.91 -14.37 7.89
C ASP A 79 -5.84 -13.38 7.18
N LEU A 80 -6.08 -13.62 5.90
CA LEU A 80 -6.88 -12.76 5.04
C LEU A 80 -8.36 -12.73 5.50
N CYS A 81 -8.89 -11.53 5.74
CA CYS A 81 -10.24 -11.30 6.28
C CYS A 81 -11.08 -10.37 5.37
N PRO A 82 -11.53 -10.85 4.21
CA PRO A 82 -12.35 -10.05 3.27
C PRO A 82 -13.69 -9.57 3.85
N ASP A 83 -14.24 -10.26 4.85
CA ASP A 83 -15.49 -9.85 5.53
C ASP A 83 -15.33 -8.59 6.40
N ASP A 84 -14.10 -8.30 6.86
CA ASP A 84 -13.82 -7.12 7.69
C ASP A 84 -13.61 -5.85 6.85
N ALA A 85 -13.33 -6.02 5.55
CA ALA A 85 -13.15 -4.92 4.62
C ALA A 85 -14.50 -4.36 4.14
N SER A 86 -14.75 -3.08 4.39
CA SER A 86 -15.88 -2.38 3.78
C SER A 86 -15.60 -2.05 2.30
N TYR A 87 -16.49 -1.30 1.64
CA TYR A 87 -16.24 -0.89 0.24
C TYR A 87 -15.36 0.37 0.20
N PRO A 88 -14.20 0.38 -0.49
CA PRO A 88 -13.31 1.55 -0.49
C PRO A 88 -13.92 2.83 -1.08
N GLY A 89 -15.05 2.74 -1.79
CA GLY A 89 -15.75 3.92 -2.32
C GLY A 89 -16.77 4.52 -1.38
N ASP A 90 -16.96 3.93 -0.20
CA ASP A 90 -17.79 4.50 0.87
C ASP A 90 -16.99 5.42 1.79
N HIS A 91 -15.67 5.59 1.55
CA HIS A 91 -14.77 6.45 2.32
C HIS A 91 -14.17 7.56 1.46
N GLU A 92 -13.89 8.69 2.09
CA GLU A 92 -13.22 9.84 1.47
C GLU A 92 -11.77 9.92 1.98
N ALA A 93 -10.80 9.94 1.06
CA ALA A 93 -9.38 9.86 1.40
C ALA A 93 -8.90 10.99 2.34
N GLU A 94 -9.42 12.20 2.17
CA GLU A 94 -9.08 13.34 3.03
C GLU A 94 -9.61 13.16 4.46
N GLU A 95 -10.83 12.65 4.62
CA GLU A 95 -11.41 12.38 5.94
C GLU A 95 -10.65 11.26 6.66
N VAL A 96 -10.28 10.20 5.94
CA VAL A 96 -9.48 9.09 6.46
C VAL A 96 -8.11 9.58 6.94
N LEU A 97 -7.36 10.29 6.09
CA LEU A 97 -6.02 10.79 6.44
C LEU A 97 -6.05 11.83 7.56
N ALA A 98 -7.05 12.73 7.58
CA ALA A 98 -7.20 13.69 8.66
C ALA A 98 -7.52 13.00 9.99
N GLY A 99 -8.29 11.91 9.97
CA GLY A 99 -8.56 11.07 11.13
C GLY A 99 -7.29 10.41 11.67
N TYR A 100 -6.55 9.70 10.81
CA TYR A 100 -5.29 9.06 11.20
C TYR A 100 -4.26 10.07 11.71
N TRP A 101 -4.14 11.23 11.06
CA TRP A 101 -3.26 12.30 11.54
C TRP A 101 -3.59 12.74 12.97
N ALA A 102 -4.88 12.95 13.27
CA ALA A 102 -5.32 13.34 14.60
C ALA A 102 -4.98 12.25 15.63
N ASP A 103 -5.26 10.98 15.29
CA ASP A 103 -4.95 9.85 16.17
C ASP A 103 -3.44 9.80 16.48
N HIS A 104 -2.55 9.95 15.50
CA HIS A 104 -1.11 9.91 15.73
C HIS A 104 -0.59 11.09 16.57
N VAL A 105 -1.08 12.31 16.31
CA VAL A 105 -0.67 13.50 17.07
C VAL A 105 -1.15 13.42 18.53
N ASP A 106 -2.36 12.92 18.77
CA ASP A 106 -2.89 12.74 20.12
C ASP A 106 -2.09 11.68 20.90
N HIS A 107 -1.74 10.55 20.28
CA HIS A 107 -0.93 9.50 20.93
C HIS A 107 0.53 9.92 21.19
N ALA A 108 1.11 10.78 20.35
CA ALA A 108 2.43 11.35 20.60
C ALA A 108 2.44 12.27 21.83
N GLY A 109 1.32 12.95 22.12
CA GLY A 109 1.17 13.79 23.31
C GLY A 109 1.06 13.02 24.62
N ASP A 110 0.51 11.80 24.60
CA ASP A 110 0.36 10.95 25.78
C ASP A 110 1.65 10.20 26.16
N ALA A 111 2.55 9.95 25.20
CA ALA A 111 3.82 9.26 25.45
C ALA A 111 4.83 10.10 26.28
N ASP A 112 4.69 11.42 26.30
CA ASP A 112 5.52 12.32 27.12
C ASP A 112 5.04 12.42 28.58
N ASP A 113 3.80 11.99 28.90
CA ASP A 113 3.20 12.14 30.23
C ASP A 113 3.46 10.95 31.19
N GLU A 114 4.08 9.86 30.71
CA GLU A 114 4.52 8.72 31.55
C GLU A 114 5.94 8.89 32.15
N THR A 115 6.59 10.04 31.94
CA THR A 115 7.84 10.40 32.67
C THR A 115 7.53 11.33 33.83
N GLY A 116 6.80 10.81 34.82
CA GLY A 116 6.58 11.51 36.08
C GLY A 116 7.87 11.72 36.88
N ASP A 117 8.45 12.92 36.81
CA ASP A 117 8.98 13.59 38.00
C ASP A 117 8.70 15.10 37.91
N GLY A 118 7.96 15.61 38.89
CA GLY A 118 7.42 16.96 38.86
C GLY A 118 8.47 18.02 39.14
N ALA A 119 8.62 19.00 38.24
CA ALA A 119 9.00 20.36 38.60
C ALA A 119 8.88 21.35 37.43
N ALA A 120 8.08 22.38 37.68
CA ALA A 120 8.17 23.75 37.15
C ALA A 120 7.94 24.00 35.65
N ALA A 121 7.01 24.93 35.40
CA ALA A 121 6.86 25.65 34.16
C ALA A 121 8.15 26.41 33.79
N ASP A 122 8.61 26.28 32.53
CA ASP A 122 9.18 27.38 31.75
C ASP A 122 9.35 27.00 30.26
N GLU A 123 8.86 27.90 29.41
CA GLU A 123 9.13 28.15 27.97
C GLU A 123 8.73 27.10 26.91
N PRO A 124 8.04 27.51 25.82
CA PRO A 124 7.83 26.65 24.66
C PRO A 124 9.15 26.47 23.90
N ASP A 125 9.53 25.22 23.66
CA ASP A 125 10.70 24.86 22.86
C ASP A 125 10.45 25.21 21.37
N GLU A 126 10.93 26.37 20.93
CA GLU A 126 10.99 26.76 19.51
C GLU A 126 12.16 26.04 18.78
N GLY A 127 12.22 24.70 18.92
CA GLY A 127 13.33 23.87 18.44
C GLY A 127 12.94 22.66 17.58
N ALA A 128 11.70 22.18 17.63
CA ALA A 128 11.20 21.11 16.77
C ALA A 128 10.58 21.72 15.49
N PRO A 129 10.98 21.29 14.28
CA PRO A 129 10.36 21.76 13.06
C PRO A 129 8.94 21.17 12.94
N GLY A 130 7.94 21.96 13.36
CA GLY A 130 6.59 21.98 12.80
C GLY A 130 5.82 20.67 12.73
N THR A 131 5.53 20.04 13.87
CA THR A 131 4.27 19.28 13.98
C THR A 131 3.13 20.30 14.01
N GLY A 132 2.65 20.70 12.83
CA GLY A 132 1.42 21.47 12.76
C GLY A 132 0.31 20.65 13.43
N SER A 133 -0.22 21.09 14.56
CA SER A 133 -1.34 20.39 15.24
C SER A 133 -2.58 20.23 14.35
N SER A 134 -2.62 20.90 13.19
CA SER A 134 -3.67 20.75 12.18
C SER A 134 -3.16 20.01 10.96
N TRP A 135 -3.96 19.03 10.52
CA TRP A 135 -3.82 18.35 9.23
C TRP A 135 -3.55 19.34 8.08
N PRO A 136 -2.45 19.18 7.29
CA PRO A 136 -2.09 20.10 6.22
C PRO A 136 -2.96 20.01 4.96
N GLY A 137 -3.83 19.01 4.85
CA GLY A 137 -4.64 18.75 3.66
C GLY A 137 -3.96 17.82 2.66
N LEU A 138 -4.69 17.42 1.62
CA LEU A 138 -4.15 16.61 0.53
C LEU A 138 -3.14 17.40 -0.30
N ALA A 139 -2.03 16.75 -0.63
CA ALA A 139 -1.06 17.21 -1.60
C ALA A 139 -1.72 17.47 -2.96
N PRO A 140 -1.34 18.57 -3.64
CA PRO A 140 -1.88 18.88 -4.95
C PRO A 140 -1.46 17.83 -5.98
N VAL A 141 -2.23 17.72 -7.07
CA VAL A 141 -1.82 16.95 -8.25
C VAL A 141 -0.54 17.57 -8.81
N PRO A 142 0.56 16.82 -8.98
CA PRO A 142 1.79 17.36 -9.54
C PRO A 142 1.55 17.94 -10.93
N ALA A 143 2.16 19.10 -11.19
CA ALA A 143 2.07 19.75 -12.50
C ALA A 143 2.83 19.00 -13.61
N ARG A 144 3.73 18.10 -13.21
CA ARG A 144 4.51 17.26 -14.12
C ARG A 144 3.61 16.24 -14.79
N GLU A 145 3.73 16.12 -16.12
CA GLU A 145 3.10 15.04 -16.87
C GLU A 145 3.81 13.71 -16.61
N ALA A 146 3.04 12.62 -16.60
CA ALA A 146 3.58 11.28 -16.50
C ALA A 146 4.54 11.02 -17.68
N ALA A 147 5.71 10.44 -17.40
CA ALA A 147 6.66 10.08 -18.46
C ALA A 147 6.13 8.95 -19.35
N GLU A 148 5.31 8.08 -18.77
CA GLU A 148 4.67 6.94 -19.41
C GLU A 148 3.34 6.60 -18.75
N ASP A 149 2.60 5.65 -19.32
CA ASP A 149 1.34 5.16 -18.75
C ASP A 149 1.59 4.43 -17.42
N ALA A 150 0.68 4.63 -16.45
CA ALA A 150 0.77 4.06 -15.10
C ALA A 150 1.00 2.54 -15.08
N ASP A 151 0.35 1.79 -15.98
CA ASP A 151 0.52 0.33 -16.05
C ASP A 151 1.90 -0.06 -16.64
N THR A 152 2.48 0.82 -17.48
CA THR A 152 3.85 0.63 -17.99
C THR A 152 4.88 0.87 -16.89
N ALA A 153 4.73 1.94 -16.11
CA ALA A 153 5.60 2.25 -14.97
C ALA A 153 5.58 1.11 -13.93
N ALA A 154 4.39 0.63 -13.58
CA ALA A 154 4.23 -0.51 -12.68
C ALA A 154 4.88 -1.79 -13.21
N ALA A 155 4.72 -2.07 -14.51
CA ALA A 155 5.39 -3.22 -15.15
C ALA A 155 6.91 -3.07 -15.16
N GLY A 156 7.43 -1.85 -15.32
CA GLY A 156 8.85 -1.52 -15.21
C GLY A 156 9.40 -1.84 -13.82
N LEU A 157 8.75 -1.34 -12.77
CA LEU A 157 9.13 -1.60 -11.38
C LEU A 157 9.06 -3.10 -11.06
N ALA A 158 7.98 -3.77 -11.42
CA ALA A 158 7.83 -5.23 -11.25
C ALA A 158 8.93 -6.00 -11.99
N GLY A 159 9.32 -5.55 -13.19
CA GLY A 159 10.39 -6.15 -13.98
C GLY A 159 11.77 -6.00 -13.35
N VAL A 160 12.05 -4.85 -12.72
CA VAL A 160 13.29 -4.63 -11.95
C VAL A 160 13.34 -5.58 -10.75
N ILE A 161 12.27 -5.66 -9.97
CA ILE A 161 12.16 -6.54 -8.81
C ILE A 161 12.33 -8.01 -9.20
N ALA A 162 11.68 -8.44 -10.28
CA ALA A 162 11.77 -9.81 -10.77
C ALA A 162 13.13 -10.17 -11.38
N ALA A 163 13.94 -9.18 -11.78
CA ALA A 163 15.24 -9.41 -12.39
C ALA A 163 16.35 -9.62 -11.35
N ASP A 164 16.18 -9.12 -10.12
CA ASP A 164 17.20 -9.19 -9.08
C ASP A 164 16.81 -10.16 -7.96
N ALA A 165 17.25 -11.41 -8.10
CA ALA A 165 16.98 -12.46 -7.13
C ALA A 165 17.77 -12.33 -5.82
N ASP A 166 18.78 -11.46 -5.76
CA ASP A 166 19.66 -11.30 -4.59
C ASP A 166 19.23 -10.11 -3.69
N GLU A 167 18.31 -9.26 -4.16
CA GLU A 167 17.72 -8.18 -3.36
C GLU A 167 16.71 -8.69 -2.32
N TRP A 168 16.29 -7.82 -1.40
CA TRP A 168 15.32 -8.12 -0.35
C TRP A 168 13.98 -8.70 -0.86
N LEU A 169 13.57 -8.32 -2.07
CA LEU A 169 12.38 -8.84 -2.75
C LEU A 169 12.70 -10.02 -3.69
N GLY A 170 13.95 -10.49 -3.67
CA GLY A 170 14.41 -11.64 -4.42
C GLY A 170 13.55 -12.86 -4.08
N GLY A 171 12.92 -13.43 -5.11
CA GLY A 171 11.99 -14.55 -4.94
C GLY A 171 10.52 -14.16 -4.82
N ALA A 172 10.17 -12.88 -4.96
CA ALA A 172 8.77 -12.45 -5.08
C ALA A 172 8.07 -13.25 -6.19
N ARG A 173 6.83 -13.65 -5.94
CA ARG A 173 6.02 -14.47 -6.85
C ARG A 173 4.92 -13.64 -7.45
N ILE A 174 4.58 -13.88 -8.71
CA ILE A 174 3.47 -13.18 -9.36
C ILE A 174 2.15 -13.76 -8.87
N ALA A 175 1.18 -12.89 -8.59
CA ALA A 175 -0.17 -13.23 -8.17
C ALA A 175 -1.21 -12.51 -9.04
N LEU A 176 -2.44 -13.01 -9.03
CA LEU A 176 -3.62 -12.44 -9.66
C LEU A 176 -4.74 -12.29 -8.65
N VAL A 177 -5.31 -11.09 -8.59
CA VAL A 177 -6.36 -10.70 -7.64
C VAL A 177 -7.61 -10.23 -8.41
N PRO A 178 -8.84 -10.63 -7.99
CA PRO A 178 -10.08 -10.11 -8.55
C PRO A 178 -10.30 -8.68 -8.06
N ALA A 179 -9.82 -7.71 -8.85
CA ALA A 179 -9.92 -6.31 -8.52
C ALA A 179 -10.20 -5.47 -9.77
N ARG A 180 -10.98 -4.41 -9.60
CA ARG A 180 -11.31 -3.47 -10.70
C ARG A 180 -10.27 -2.38 -10.86
N ARG A 181 -9.54 -2.07 -9.79
CA ARG A 181 -8.50 -1.03 -9.69
C ARG A 181 -7.33 -1.56 -8.88
N SER A 182 -6.13 -1.06 -9.16
CA SER A 182 -4.92 -1.49 -8.45
C SER A 182 -4.99 -1.12 -6.97
N ALA A 183 -5.54 0.06 -6.65
CA ALA A 183 -5.78 0.50 -5.29
C ALA A 183 -6.73 -0.40 -4.47
N ASP A 184 -7.58 -1.19 -5.14
CA ASP A 184 -8.58 -2.05 -4.47
C ASP A 184 -8.05 -3.44 -4.13
N ILE A 185 -6.84 -3.79 -4.58
CA ILE A 185 -6.24 -5.11 -4.37
C ILE A 185 -6.24 -5.50 -2.88
N PRO A 186 -5.79 -4.64 -1.93
CA PRO A 186 -5.76 -5.02 -0.52
C PRO A 186 -7.15 -5.33 0.05
N ALA A 187 -8.15 -4.49 -0.23
CA ALA A 187 -9.53 -4.72 0.23
C ALA A 187 -10.18 -5.93 -0.44
N ALA A 188 -9.88 -6.20 -1.72
CA ALA A 188 -10.43 -7.35 -2.44
C ALA A 188 -10.02 -8.70 -1.82
N ILE A 189 -8.83 -8.76 -1.21
CA ILE A 189 -8.35 -9.98 -0.54
C ILE A 189 -8.49 -9.92 0.98
N GLY A 190 -8.97 -8.81 1.56
CA GLY A 190 -9.01 -8.63 3.01
C GLY A 190 -7.62 -8.62 3.66
N TRP A 191 -6.66 -7.93 3.03
CA TRP A 191 -5.29 -7.86 3.52
C TRP A 191 -5.21 -7.20 4.90
N SER A 192 -4.56 -7.87 5.84
CA SER A 192 -4.53 -7.52 7.27
C SER A 192 -3.20 -6.92 7.73
N GLY A 193 -2.28 -6.61 6.81
CA GLY A 193 -0.98 -6.02 7.13
C GLY A 193 -1.00 -4.81 8.08
N PRO A 194 -1.91 -3.83 7.93
CA PRO A 194 -1.98 -2.67 8.81
C PRO A 194 -2.81 -2.91 10.09
N MET A 195 -3.12 -4.15 10.49
CA MET A 195 -4.11 -4.46 11.55
C MET A 195 -3.88 -3.76 12.89
N ASN A 196 -2.64 -3.41 13.22
CA ASN A 196 -2.30 -2.69 14.46
C ASN A 196 -2.72 -1.21 14.42
N HIS A 197 -2.98 -0.66 13.23
CA HIS A 197 -3.37 0.72 12.99
C HIS A 197 -4.79 0.83 12.43
N GLU A 198 -5.19 -0.07 11.54
CA GLU A 198 -6.51 -0.08 10.91
C GLU A 198 -6.99 -1.52 10.65
N ASN A 199 -8.23 -1.82 11.06
CA ASN A 199 -8.85 -3.13 10.84
C ASN A 199 -9.70 -3.15 9.56
N ASP A 200 -10.19 -2.00 9.09
CA ASP A 200 -10.89 -1.86 7.81
C ASP A 200 -9.92 -1.35 6.71
N VAL A 201 -9.21 -2.29 6.08
CA VAL A 201 -8.23 -1.98 5.00
C VAL A 201 -8.84 -1.22 3.82
N ALA A 202 -10.17 -1.20 3.67
CA ALA A 202 -10.85 -0.43 2.64
C ALA A 202 -10.63 1.08 2.79
N ARG A 203 -10.38 1.57 4.01
CA ARG A 203 -10.03 2.96 4.28
C ARG A 203 -8.67 3.31 3.68
N LEU A 204 -7.67 2.45 3.84
CA LEU A 204 -6.37 2.61 3.15
C LEU A 204 -6.55 2.55 1.63
N CYS A 205 -7.38 1.63 1.12
CA CYS A 205 -7.70 1.58 -0.31
C CYS A 205 -8.33 2.88 -0.84
N SER A 206 -9.10 3.62 -0.03
CA SER A 206 -9.62 4.94 -0.43
C SER A 206 -8.50 5.97 -0.64
N VAL A 207 -7.46 5.94 0.20
CA VAL A 207 -6.25 6.76 0.05
C VAL A 207 -5.45 6.31 -1.19
N LEU A 208 -5.28 5.01 -1.37
CA LEU A 208 -4.62 4.45 -2.56
C LEU A 208 -5.35 4.86 -3.85
N ARG A 209 -6.69 4.94 -3.86
CA ARG A 209 -7.48 5.45 -5.00
C ARG A 209 -7.20 6.93 -5.26
N SER A 210 -7.12 7.73 -4.21
CA SER A 210 -6.74 9.14 -4.33
C SER A 210 -5.34 9.29 -4.93
N TRP A 211 -4.38 8.44 -4.53
CA TRP A 211 -3.05 8.43 -5.13
C TRP A 211 -3.03 7.87 -6.55
N GLU A 212 -3.88 6.88 -6.84
CA GLU A 212 -4.07 6.35 -8.19
C GLU A 212 -4.49 7.46 -9.15
N ASP A 213 -5.44 8.32 -8.74
CA ASP A 213 -5.94 9.41 -9.57
C ASP A 213 -4.98 10.62 -9.63
N ARG A 214 -4.27 10.94 -8.52
CA ARG A 214 -3.39 12.13 -8.44
C ARG A 214 -1.96 11.88 -8.93
N PHE A 215 -1.39 10.73 -8.62
CA PHE A 215 0.03 10.42 -8.82
C PHE A 215 0.27 9.24 -9.78
N ASP A 216 -0.79 8.70 -10.40
CA ASP A 216 -0.74 7.47 -11.21
C ASP A 216 -0.21 6.28 -10.42
N ALA A 217 -0.57 6.19 -9.15
CA ALA A 217 -0.09 5.16 -8.25
C ALA A 217 -0.64 3.76 -8.60
N ARG A 218 0.20 2.74 -8.45
CA ARG A 218 -0.14 1.32 -8.64
C ARG A 218 0.47 0.47 -7.54
N VAL A 219 -0.32 -0.34 -6.84
CA VAL A 219 0.18 -1.37 -5.93
C VAL A 219 0.92 -2.42 -6.74
N VAL A 220 2.22 -2.58 -6.48
CA VAL A 220 3.10 -3.52 -7.20
C VAL A 220 3.47 -4.72 -6.34
N VAL A 221 3.76 -4.52 -5.06
CA VAL A 221 4.15 -5.59 -4.13
C VAL A 221 3.27 -5.57 -2.89
N LEU A 222 2.87 -6.75 -2.43
CA LEU A 222 2.36 -7.00 -1.09
C LEU A 222 3.21 -8.06 -0.39
N GLY A 223 3.55 -7.82 0.86
CA GLY A 223 3.99 -8.86 1.80
C GLY A 223 2.97 -9.01 2.92
N PHE A 224 3.36 -9.70 3.99
CA PHE A 224 2.51 -9.85 5.18
C PHE A 224 2.04 -8.48 5.71
N ASP A 225 2.98 -7.56 5.93
CA ASP A 225 2.77 -6.22 6.50
C ASP A 225 3.51 -5.12 5.72
N THR A 226 3.86 -5.41 4.45
CA THR A 226 4.59 -4.47 3.59
C THR A 226 3.87 -4.25 2.28
N MET A 227 4.01 -3.04 1.73
CA MET A 227 3.46 -2.66 0.44
C MET A 227 4.47 -1.84 -0.36
N ILE A 228 4.54 -2.07 -1.66
CA ILE A 228 5.29 -1.19 -2.58
C ILE A 228 4.36 -0.71 -3.69
N VAL A 229 4.42 0.59 -3.94
CA VAL A 229 3.59 1.31 -4.90
C VAL A 229 4.50 1.94 -5.96
N SER A 230 4.19 1.76 -7.24
CA SER A 230 4.79 2.51 -8.35
C SER A 230 4.06 3.83 -8.56
N VAL A 231 4.79 4.87 -8.99
CA VAL A 231 4.30 6.26 -9.08
C VAL A 231 4.66 6.84 -10.44
N GLY A 232 3.66 7.13 -11.27
CA GLY A 232 3.88 7.69 -12.62
C GLY A 232 4.12 9.21 -12.62
N ARG A 233 3.60 9.94 -11.63
CA ARG A 233 3.73 11.40 -11.48
C ARG A 233 4.28 11.74 -10.09
N PRO A 234 5.58 11.53 -9.82
CA PRO A 234 6.15 11.88 -8.52
C PRO A 234 6.17 13.41 -8.29
N PRO A 235 6.11 13.88 -7.02
CA PRO A 235 6.22 15.29 -6.72
C PRO A 235 7.59 15.83 -7.15
N ALA A 236 7.60 17.03 -7.74
CA ALA A 236 8.79 17.63 -8.34
C ALA A 236 9.37 18.78 -7.50
N THR A 237 8.58 19.31 -6.56
CA THR A 237 9.02 20.36 -5.63
C THR A 237 9.06 19.84 -4.20
N ILE A 238 9.88 20.49 -3.37
CA ILE A 238 9.95 20.14 -1.95
C ILE A 238 8.64 20.48 -1.22
N GLU A 239 7.92 21.53 -1.63
CA GLU A 239 6.63 21.85 -1.01
C GLU A 239 5.56 20.78 -1.29
N GLU A 240 5.51 20.27 -2.52
CA GLU A 240 4.65 19.12 -2.89
C GLU A 240 5.05 17.88 -2.08
N ALA A 241 6.35 17.58 -2.02
CA ALA A 241 6.88 16.42 -1.31
C ALA A 241 6.59 16.46 0.19
N ARG A 242 6.65 17.64 0.83
CA ARG A 242 6.29 17.83 2.25
C ARG A 242 4.83 17.53 2.54
N THR A 243 3.94 18.03 1.69
CA THR A 243 2.50 17.79 1.85
C THR A 243 2.19 16.31 1.65
N LEU A 244 2.81 15.66 0.66
CA LEU A 244 2.65 14.23 0.43
C LEU A 244 3.30 13.38 1.54
N ALA A 245 4.42 13.82 2.11
CA ALA A 245 5.03 13.16 3.26
C ALA A 245 4.09 13.16 4.47
N ALA A 246 3.32 14.23 4.69
CA ALA A 246 2.29 14.25 5.73
C ALA A 246 1.17 13.22 5.47
N GLU A 247 0.77 13.03 4.21
CA GLU A 247 -0.14 11.93 3.86
C GLU A 247 0.49 10.55 4.12
N HIS A 248 1.77 10.36 3.78
CA HIS A 248 2.48 9.11 4.06
C HIS A 248 2.56 8.83 5.56
N TYR A 249 2.81 9.86 6.37
CA TYR A 249 2.84 9.74 7.83
C TYR A 249 1.47 9.32 8.38
N ALA A 250 0.39 9.97 7.95
CA ALA A 250 -0.96 9.59 8.34
C ALA A 250 -1.36 8.18 7.82
N PHE A 251 -0.85 7.76 6.67
CA PHE A 251 -1.14 6.45 6.09
C PHE A 251 -0.35 5.29 6.73
N CYS A 252 0.89 5.56 7.13
CA CYS A 252 1.86 4.57 7.58
C CYS A 252 2.91 5.26 8.48
N PRO A 253 2.59 5.54 9.75
CA PRO A 253 3.46 6.31 10.65
C PRO A 253 4.81 5.60 10.92
N ASP A 254 4.80 4.27 10.94
CA ASP A 254 5.97 3.42 11.24
C ASP A 254 7.16 3.69 10.31
N ASN A 255 6.90 4.12 9.07
CA ASN A 255 7.93 4.52 8.11
C ASN A 255 8.81 5.69 8.58
N ILE A 256 8.32 6.48 9.54
CA ILE A 256 9.00 7.67 10.07
C ILE A 256 9.32 7.44 11.54
N ASP A 257 8.37 6.92 12.32
CA ASP A 257 8.54 6.75 13.77
C ASP A 257 9.53 5.65 14.10
N GLN A 258 9.63 4.61 13.28
CA GLN A 258 10.53 3.46 13.52
C GLN A 258 11.78 3.44 12.64
N ALA A 259 11.88 4.34 11.65
CA ALA A 259 13.03 4.43 10.75
C ALA A 259 13.79 5.76 10.92
N PRO A 260 15.08 5.73 11.34
CA PRO A 260 15.91 6.93 11.37
C PRO A 260 15.94 7.61 9.99
N PRO A 261 15.81 8.95 9.92
CA PRO A 261 16.13 9.90 10.98
C PRO A 261 14.95 10.37 11.86
N HIS A 262 13.75 9.79 11.79
CA HIS A 262 12.57 10.25 12.53
C HIS A 262 12.21 11.72 12.26
N ASP A 263 12.33 12.12 10.99
CA ASP A 263 12.15 13.50 10.56
C ASP A 263 11.35 13.50 9.24
N LEU A 264 10.19 14.15 9.29
CA LEU A 264 9.25 14.27 8.18
C LEU A 264 9.84 15.06 7.01
N ASP A 265 10.65 16.10 7.29
CA ASP A 265 11.31 16.88 6.25
C ASP A 265 12.39 16.03 5.54
N ALA A 266 13.18 15.30 6.32
CA ALA A 266 14.18 14.40 5.76
C ALA A 266 13.54 13.24 4.97
N TYR A 267 12.38 12.75 5.41
CA TYR A 267 11.59 11.76 4.68
C TYR A 267 11.06 12.34 3.36
N ALA A 268 10.51 13.56 3.38
CA ALA A 268 10.05 14.26 2.18
C ALA A 268 11.17 14.40 1.13
N GLU A 269 12.37 14.80 1.55
CA GLU A 269 13.51 14.97 0.65
C GLU A 269 14.03 13.65 0.05
N LYS A 270 14.05 12.57 0.84
CA LYS A 270 14.76 11.34 0.47
C LYS A 270 13.85 10.25 -0.10
N ALA A 271 12.63 10.12 0.45
CA ALA A 271 11.71 9.02 0.17
C ALA A 271 10.51 9.45 -0.68
N VAL A 272 10.28 10.75 -0.87
CA VAL A 272 9.10 11.26 -1.58
C VAL A 272 9.47 12.09 -2.81
N LEU A 273 10.37 13.06 -2.67
CA LEU A 273 10.79 13.95 -3.74
C LEU A 273 11.39 13.19 -4.93
N ASN A 274 10.77 13.32 -6.11
CA ASN A 274 11.14 12.65 -7.35
C ASN A 274 11.21 11.11 -7.27
N GLN A 275 10.59 10.48 -6.27
CA GLN A 275 10.62 9.02 -6.13
C GLN A 275 9.49 8.36 -6.92
N GLU A 276 9.84 7.47 -7.85
CA GLU A 276 8.90 6.73 -8.71
C GLU A 276 8.38 5.43 -8.07
N ALA A 277 8.81 5.16 -6.83
CA ALA A 277 8.32 4.05 -6.01
C ALA A 277 8.25 4.46 -4.54
N TRP A 278 7.20 4.03 -3.84
CA TRP A 278 7.03 4.21 -2.41
C TRP A 278 6.92 2.85 -1.71
N SER A 279 7.54 2.72 -0.56
CA SER A 279 7.51 1.52 0.28
C SER A 279 6.87 1.84 1.62
N PHE A 280 5.99 0.96 2.09
CA PHE A 280 5.28 1.06 3.36
C PHE A 280 5.43 -0.24 4.14
N TRP A 281 5.53 -0.11 5.46
CA TRP A 281 5.66 -1.20 6.41
C TRP A 281 4.93 -0.84 7.70
N TRP A 282 4.11 -1.75 8.21
CA TRP A 282 3.40 -1.62 9.48
C TRP A 282 3.92 -2.71 10.45
N ASP A 283 4.19 -2.38 11.71
CA ASP A 283 4.56 -3.37 12.76
C ASP A 283 3.44 -3.63 13.77
#